data_AF-A0A6A4XTT6-F1
#
_entry.id   AF-A0A6A4XTT6-F1
#
_cell.length_a   1.000
_cell.length_b   1.000
_cell.length_c   1.000
_cell.angle_alpha   90.00
_cell.angle_beta   90.00
_cell.angle_gamma   90.00
#
_symmetry.space_group_name_H-M   'P 1'
#
loop_
_entity.id
_entity.type
_entity.pdbx_description
1 polymer ?
#
loop_
_entity_poly.entity_id
_entity_poly.type
_entity_poly.pdbx_seq_one_letter_code
_entity_poly.pdbx_strand_id
1 'polypeptide(L)'
;MTPPSRITATPQSTNSATSKGTMRLMPIFMGLVIVGGTLWRVNCLETILVASDRMLRHHEPHDAAVPPHTSPITRLIHQSWKTADAIPSKFVPWMQSWRARNPTWDYMFWDDVDNLQLFKTYFPEYYPMATQLSKISLADMARYAMLYHYGGVYADADFECLQ
;
A
#
# COMPACT_ATOMS: atom_id res chain seq x y z
N MET A 1 35.86 10.28 -78.37
CA MET A 1 34.91 10.36 -79.52
C MET A 1 33.53 10.68 -78.97
N THR A 2 33.08 11.93 -79.11
CA THR A 2 31.66 12.32 -79.00
C THR A 2 31.02 12.16 -80.39
N PRO A 3 29.72 11.79 -80.48
CA PRO A 3 28.65 12.79 -80.71
C PRO A 3 27.23 12.31 -80.24
N PRO A 4 26.09 12.93 -80.61
CA PRO A 4 25.71 14.35 -80.57
C PRO A 4 24.35 14.61 -79.83
N SER A 5 24.05 15.89 -79.65
CA SER A 5 22.83 16.50 -79.09
C SER A 5 21.73 16.79 -80.13
N ARG A 6 20.43 16.76 -79.73
CA ARG A 6 19.28 17.41 -80.42
C ARG A 6 18.04 17.44 -79.49
N ILE A 7 17.62 18.55 -78.86
CA ILE A 7 16.79 19.71 -79.30
C ILE A 7 15.27 19.57 -79.02
N THR A 8 14.81 20.44 -78.10
CA THR A 8 13.52 21.18 -77.95
C THR A 8 12.15 20.49 -77.97
N ALA A 9 11.33 20.80 -76.96
CA ALA A 9 10.20 21.73 -77.09
C ALA A 9 9.61 22.12 -75.71
N THR A 10 9.46 23.43 -75.49
CA THR A 10 8.51 24.05 -74.56
C THR A 10 7.52 24.84 -75.43
N PRO A 11 6.24 25.05 -75.03
CA PRO A 11 5.98 26.30 -74.30
C PRO A 11 4.90 26.25 -73.21
N GLN A 12 5.00 27.32 -72.43
CA GLN A 12 4.23 27.86 -71.30
C GLN A 12 2.70 27.82 -71.36
N SER A 13 2.06 27.78 -70.19
CA SER A 13 1.23 28.85 -69.56
C SER A 13 0.27 28.18 -68.54
N THR A 14 -0.15 28.70 -67.39
CA THR A 14 -0.25 30.03 -66.78
C THR A 14 -0.23 29.91 -65.24
N ASN A 15 0.07 31.03 -64.59
CA ASN A 15 0.13 31.26 -63.14
C ASN A 15 -1.18 30.96 -62.37
N SER A 16 -1.06 30.52 -61.11
CA SER A 16 -1.28 31.35 -59.91
C SER A 16 -1.94 30.62 -58.72
N ALA A 17 -1.55 31.08 -57.52
CA ALA A 17 -2.25 31.02 -56.24
C ALA A 17 -2.18 29.73 -55.38
N THR A 18 -1.20 29.74 -54.47
CA THR A 18 -1.35 29.55 -53.00
C THR A 18 -2.33 28.52 -52.45
N SER A 19 -1.81 27.54 -51.71
CA SER A 19 -2.26 27.25 -50.33
C SER A 19 -1.27 26.32 -49.62
N LYS A 20 -0.61 26.83 -48.57
CA LYS A 20 0.11 26.01 -47.59
C LYS A 20 -0.94 25.34 -46.70
N GLY A 21 -1.23 24.06 -46.95
CA GLY A 21 -2.11 23.25 -46.12
C GLY A 21 -1.32 22.29 -45.23
N THR A 22 -0.78 22.78 -44.13
CA THR A 22 -0.28 21.94 -43.03
C THR A 22 -1.47 21.19 -42.44
N MET A 23 -1.65 19.93 -42.82
CA MET A 23 -2.74 19.09 -42.35
C MET A 23 -2.50 18.76 -40.88
N ARG A 24 -3.15 19.51 -39.99
CA ARG A 24 -3.19 19.31 -38.55
C ARG A 24 -3.84 17.96 -38.22
N LEU A 25 -3.04 16.90 -38.13
CA LEU A 25 -3.46 15.59 -37.61
C LEU A 25 -3.17 15.47 -36.10
N MET A 26 -3.39 16.54 -35.33
CA MET A 26 -3.01 16.63 -33.92
C MET A 26 -4.13 16.96 -32.89
N PRO A 27 -5.44 17.05 -33.23
CA PRO A 27 -6.46 17.20 -32.19
C PRO A 27 -7.03 15.87 -31.66
N ILE A 28 -6.95 14.77 -32.44
CA ILE A 28 -7.61 13.50 -32.08
C ILE A 28 -6.80 12.74 -31.01
N PHE A 29 -5.47 12.69 -31.13
CA PHE A 29 -4.62 12.02 -30.14
C PHE A 29 -4.61 12.73 -28.78
N MET A 30 -4.66 14.06 -28.76
CA MET A 30 -4.70 14.81 -27.51
C MET A 30 -6.04 14.65 -26.79
N GLY A 31 -7.15 14.55 -27.54
CA GLY A 31 -8.46 14.22 -26.99
C GLY A 31 -8.51 12.85 -26.30
N LEU A 32 -7.90 11.82 -26.90
CA LEU A 32 -7.85 10.47 -26.32
C LEU A 32 -7.00 10.37 -25.04
N VAL A 33 -5.89 11.11 -24.95
CA VAL A 33 -5.06 11.17 -23.73
C VAL A 33 -5.76 11.92 -22.61
N ILE A 34 -6.48 13.02 -22.93
CA ILE A 34 -7.26 13.76 -21.93
C ILE A 34 -8.43 12.91 -21.45
N VAL A 35 -9.17 12.25 -22.35
CA VAL A 35 -10.30 11.36 -22.00
C VAL A 35 -9.83 10.13 -21.22
N GLY A 36 -8.71 9.51 -21.60
CA GLY A 36 -8.11 8.40 -20.85
C GLY A 36 -7.57 8.82 -19.48
N GLY A 37 -6.97 10.00 -19.38
CA GLY A 37 -6.49 10.58 -18.12
C GLY A 37 -7.61 11.01 -17.18
N THR A 38 -8.72 11.55 -17.70
CA THR A 38 -9.91 11.84 -16.90
C THR A 38 -10.66 10.58 -16.51
N LEU A 39 -10.78 9.58 -17.39
CA LEU A 39 -11.33 8.27 -17.04
C LEU A 39 -10.50 7.55 -15.98
N TRP A 40 -9.17 7.60 -16.04
CA TRP A 40 -8.28 7.06 -15.00
C TRP A 40 -8.47 7.80 -13.67
N ARG A 41 -8.55 9.13 -13.70
CA ARG A 41 -8.79 9.94 -12.50
C ARG A 41 -10.16 9.69 -11.88
N VAL A 42 -11.21 9.56 -12.69
CA VAL A 42 -12.57 9.25 -12.23
C VAL A 42 -12.63 7.82 -11.67
N ASN A 43 -12.05 6.82 -12.35
CA ASN A 43 -12.03 5.44 -11.84
C ASN A 43 -11.18 5.32 -10.56
N CYS A 44 -10.10 6.09 -10.43
CA CYS A 44 -9.28 6.14 -9.22
C CYS A 44 -10.03 6.84 -8.07
N LEU A 45 -10.73 7.94 -8.34
CA LEU A 45 -11.56 8.60 -7.33
C LEU A 45 -12.75 7.74 -6.91
N GLU A 46 -13.43 7.08 -7.85
CA GLU A 46 -14.52 6.14 -7.55
C GLU A 46 -13.99 4.94 -6.76
N THR A 47 -12.79 4.44 -7.04
CA THR A 47 -12.19 3.37 -6.24
C THR A 47 -11.83 3.85 -4.83
N ILE A 48 -11.28 5.07 -4.69
CA ILE A 48 -10.97 5.69 -3.40
C ILE A 48 -12.25 6.02 -2.63
N LEU A 49 -13.29 6.51 -3.30
CA LEU A 49 -14.59 6.83 -2.73
C LEU A 49 -15.33 5.56 -2.32
N VAL A 50 -15.36 4.52 -3.15
CA VAL A 50 -15.96 3.22 -2.82
C VAL A 50 -15.16 2.50 -1.73
N ALA A 51 -13.83 2.61 -1.70
CA ALA A 51 -13.00 2.09 -0.61
C ALA A 51 -13.23 2.84 0.71
N SER A 52 -13.34 4.18 0.66
CA SER A 52 -13.66 5.02 1.80
C SER A 52 -15.09 4.76 2.31
N ASP A 53 -16.05 4.65 1.41
CA ASP A 53 -17.46 4.35 1.68
C ASP A 53 -17.64 2.91 2.19
N ARG A 54 -16.79 1.95 1.77
CA ARG A 54 -16.75 0.59 2.35
C ARG A 54 -16.06 0.55 3.73
N MET A 55 -15.07 1.41 3.97
CA MET A 55 -14.45 1.60 5.29
C MET A 55 -15.42 2.29 6.28
N LEU A 56 -16.21 3.26 5.81
CA LEU A 56 -17.15 4.04 6.62
C LEU A 56 -18.48 3.30 6.86
N ARG A 57 -18.91 2.41 5.96
CA ARG A 57 -20.16 1.64 6.13
C ARG A 57 -20.12 0.53 7.18
N HIS A 58 -18.95 0.18 7.71
CA HIS A 58 -18.87 -0.67 8.91
C HIS A 58 -18.84 0.14 10.22
N HIS A 59 -18.91 1.46 10.15
CA HIS A 59 -19.18 2.29 11.32
C HIS A 59 -20.69 2.38 11.53
N GLU A 60 -21.28 1.31 12.07
CA GLU A 60 -22.54 1.45 12.79
C GLU A 60 -22.35 2.56 13.83
N PRO A 61 -23.28 3.52 13.97
CA PRO A 61 -23.18 4.54 15.00
C PRO A 61 -23.20 3.82 16.35
N HIS A 62 -22.04 3.80 17.00
CA HIS A 62 -21.84 3.17 18.30
C HIS A 62 -22.49 3.98 19.45
N ASP A 63 -23.61 4.65 19.16
CA ASP A 63 -24.40 5.47 20.09
C ASP A 63 -25.49 4.66 20.82
N ALA A 64 -25.60 3.35 20.57
CA ALA A 64 -26.29 2.45 21.48
C ALA A 64 -25.38 2.17 22.67
N ALA A 65 -25.49 3.00 23.71
CA ALA A 65 -24.91 2.88 25.05
C ALA A 65 -24.12 1.57 25.26
N VAL A 66 -22.84 1.60 24.88
CA VAL A 66 -21.93 0.48 25.09
C VAL A 66 -21.87 0.26 26.60
N PRO A 67 -22.41 -0.86 27.14
CA PRO A 67 -22.18 -1.16 28.55
C PRO A 67 -20.67 -1.21 28.73
N PRO A 68 -20.11 -0.59 29.79
CA PRO A 68 -18.66 -0.54 29.96
C PRO A 68 -18.12 -1.95 29.76
N HIS A 69 -17.29 -2.14 28.74
CA HIS A 69 -16.69 -3.44 28.45
C HIS A 69 -15.72 -3.74 29.60
N THR A 70 -16.24 -4.36 30.66
CA THR A 70 -15.46 -4.81 31.82
C THR A 70 -14.88 -6.20 31.59
N SER A 71 -14.81 -6.65 30.34
CA SER A 71 -14.08 -7.86 29.99
C SER A 71 -12.60 -7.65 30.36
N PRO A 72 -12.04 -8.47 31.26
CA PRO A 72 -10.64 -8.33 31.65
C PRO A 72 -9.75 -8.53 30.42
N ILE A 73 -8.67 -7.75 30.34
CA ILE A 73 -7.68 -7.88 29.28
C ILE A 73 -7.09 -9.30 29.34
N THR A 74 -7.01 -9.98 28.18
CA THR A 74 -6.36 -11.28 28.05
C THR A 74 -4.94 -11.19 28.62
N ARG A 75 -4.54 -12.14 29.45
CA ARG A 75 -3.22 -12.16 30.07
C ARG A 75 -2.15 -12.73 29.13
N LEU A 76 -1.93 -12.03 28.03
CA LEU A 76 -0.98 -12.40 26.98
C LEU A 76 -0.13 -11.19 26.61
N ILE A 77 1.19 -11.37 26.67
CA ILE A 77 2.18 -10.36 26.30
C ILE A 77 2.71 -10.71 24.92
N HIS A 78 2.64 -9.73 24.02
CA HIS A 78 3.25 -9.79 22.70
C HIS A 78 4.47 -8.87 22.66
N GLN A 79 5.59 -9.39 22.17
CA GLN A 79 6.72 -8.56 21.76
C GLN A 79 7.17 -8.98 20.37
N SER A 80 7.75 -8.06 19.62
CA SER A 80 8.27 -8.37 18.28
C SER A 80 9.69 -7.86 18.08
N TRP A 81 10.42 -8.56 17.23
CA TRP A 81 11.69 -8.09 16.67
C TRP A 81 11.85 -8.66 15.27
N LYS A 82 12.86 -8.19 14.50
CA LYS A 82 13.04 -8.65 13.11
C LYS A 82 13.22 -10.16 13.01
N THR A 83 14.07 -10.71 13.87
CA THR A 83 14.35 -12.14 14.02
C THR A 83 14.77 -12.43 15.47
N ALA A 84 14.57 -13.66 15.95
CA ALA A 84 14.91 -14.04 17.32
C ALA A 84 16.42 -14.04 17.60
N ASP A 85 17.25 -14.31 16.58
CA ASP A 85 18.71 -14.40 16.67
C ASP A 85 19.44 -13.05 16.56
N ALA A 86 18.74 -12.00 16.11
CA ALA A 86 19.32 -10.66 15.89
C ALA A 86 18.83 -9.60 16.90
N ILE A 87 18.36 -10.03 18.07
CA ILE A 87 17.97 -9.12 19.16
C ILE A 87 19.24 -8.52 19.79
N PRO A 88 19.40 -7.18 19.85
CA PRO A 88 20.51 -6.56 20.56
C PRO A 88 20.56 -7.01 22.02
N SER A 89 21.74 -7.41 22.49
CA SER A 89 21.94 -7.97 23.85
C SER A 89 21.43 -7.07 24.97
N LYS A 90 21.46 -5.75 24.78
CA LYS A 90 20.91 -4.76 25.73
C LYS A 90 19.39 -4.85 25.93
N PHE A 91 18.65 -5.37 24.94
CA PHE A 91 17.19 -5.48 24.99
C PHE A 91 16.71 -6.80 25.58
N VAL A 92 17.53 -7.84 25.54
CA VAL A 92 17.23 -9.14 26.15
C VAL A 92 16.77 -9.01 27.61
N PRO A 93 17.49 -8.33 28.53
CA PRO A 93 17.02 -8.17 29.91
C PRO A 93 15.70 -7.40 30.00
N TRP A 94 15.47 -6.42 29.11
CA TRP A 94 14.22 -5.66 29.07
C TRP A 94 13.05 -6.53 28.63
N MET A 95 13.21 -7.33 27.57
CA MET A 95 12.20 -8.32 27.17
C MET A 95 11.90 -9.32 28.29
N GLN A 96 12.92 -9.83 29.00
CA GLN A 96 12.69 -10.75 30.12
C GLN A 96 11.98 -10.09 31.30
N SER A 97 12.16 -8.79 31.53
CA SER A 97 11.50 -8.07 32.63
C SER A 97 9.97 -8.15 32.54
N TRP A 98 9.40 -8.15 31.32
CA TRP A 98 7.96 -8.32 31.11
C TRP A 98 7.45 -9.67 31.62
N ARG A 99 8.17 -10.75 31.33
CA ARG A 99 7.83 -12.11 31.78
C ARG A 99 8.03 -12.27 33.28
N ALA A 100 9.12 -11.70 33.81
CA ALA A 100 9.45 -11.77 35.23
C ALA A 100 8.43 -11.05 36.12
N ARG A 101 7.90 -9.90 35.66
CA ARG A 101 6.91 -9.11 36.41
C ARG A 101 5.48 -9.57 36.22
N ASN A 102 5.21 -10.30 35.14
CA ASN A 102 3.89 -10.85 34.83
C ASN A 102 3.92 -12.39 34.81
N PRO A 103 4.26 -13.06 35.92
CA PRO A 103 4.52 -14.50 35.94
C PRO A 103 3.28 -15.37 35.66
N THR A 104 2.09 -14.78 35.69
CA THR A 104 0.82 -15.46 35.38
C THR A 104 0.31 -15.18 33.97
N TRP A 105 1.05 -14.40 33.18
CA TRP A 105 0.70 -14.06 31.82
C TRP A 105 1.51 -14.93 30.85
N ASP A 106 0.85 -15.31 29.76
CA ASP A 106 1.52 -15.98 28.66
C ASP A 106 2.35 -14.98 27.84
N TYR A 107 3.31 -15.49 27.09
CA TYR A 107 4.24 -14.70 26.29
C TYR A 107 4.32 -15.24 24.86
N MET A 108 4.19 -14.35 23.89
CA MET A 108 4.36 -14.66 22.48
C MET A 108 5.32 -13.67 21.82
N PHE A 109 6.35 -14.21 21.18
CA PHE A 109 7.29 -13.45 20.38
C PHE A 109 6.91 -13.56 18.90
N TRP A 110 7.08 -12.46 18.18
CA TRP A 110 6.77 -12.35 16.75
C TRP A 110 7.99 -11.88 15.98
N ASP A 111 8.32 -12.58 14.90
CA ASP A 111 9.30 -12.12 13.92
C ASP A 111 8.68 -11.68 12.57
N ASP A 112 9.53 -11.25 11.64
CA ASP A 112 9.10 -10.82 10.31
C ASP A 112 8.36 -11.92 9.51
N VAL A 113 8.66 -13.20 9.77
CA VAL A 113 8.01 -14.35 9.14
C VAL A 113 6.66 -14.58 9.80
N ASP A 114 6.60 -14.54 11.13
CA ASP A 114 5.37 -14.70 11.90
C ASP A 114 4.35 -13.61 11.55
N ASN A 115 4.81 -12.36 11.40
CA ASN A 115 3.97 -11.24 10.98
C ASN A 115 3.28 -11.53 9.65
N LEU A 116 3.99 -12.08 8.67
CA LEU A 116 3.40 -12.41 7.37
C LEU A 116 2.45 -13.61 7.47
N GLN A 117 2.82 -14.62 8.27
CA GLN A 117 2.02 -15.81 8.50
C GLN A 117 0.71 -15.50 9.24
N LEU A 118 0.70 -14.50 10.13
CA LEU A 118 -0.49 -13.98 10.79
C LEU A 118 -1.55 -13.57 9.76
N PHE A 119 -1.17 -12.75 8.78
CA PHE A 119 -2.07 -12.33 7.72
C PHE A 119 -2.48 -13.49 6.82
N LYS A 120 -1.57 -14.40 6.49
CA LYS A 120 -1.91 -15.57 5.68
C LYS A 120 -2.99 -16.44 6.33
N THR A 121 -2.95 -16.56 7.66
CA THR A 121 -3.77 -17.50 8.42
C THR A 121 -5.10 -16.89 8.83
N TYR A 122 -5.08 -15.68 9.39
CA TYR A 122 -6.25 -15.09 10.05
C TYR A 122 -6.88 -13.94 9.28
N PHE A 123 -6.16 -13.38 8.30
CA PHE A 123 -6.60 -12.21 7.54
C PHE A 123 -6.24 -12.34 6.04
N PRO A 124 -6.63 -13.45 5.38
CA PRO A 124 -6.19 -13.77 4.02
C PRO A 124 -6.56 -12.69 2.98
N GLU A 125 -7.58 -11.89 3.23
CA GLU A 125 -7.97 -10.74 2.41
C GLU A 125 -6.91 -9.62 2.38
N TYR A 126 -6.14 -9.46 3.47
CA TYR A 126 -5.06 -8.47 3.56
C TYR A 126 -3.68 -9.05 3.25
N TYR A 127 -3.55 -10.38 3.17
CA TYR A 127 -2.28 -11.06 2.88
C TYR A 127 -1.58 -10.56 1.60
N PRO A 128 -2.27 -10.35 0.45
CA PRO A 128 -1.63 -9.82 -0.75
C PRO A 128 -0.98 -8.45 -0.53
N MET A 129 -1.67 -7.55 0.19
CA MET A 129 -1.13 -6.24 0.56
C MET A 129 0.06 -6.39 1.52
N ALA A 130 -0.08 -7.25 2.54
CA ALA A 130 0.96 -7.50 3.53
C ALA A 130 2.29 -7.93 2.90
N THR A 131 2.25 -8.76 1.85
CA THR A 131 3.48 -9.19 1.13
C THR A 131 4.24 -8.05 0.43
N GLN A 132 3.58 -6.91 0.18
CA GLN A 132 4.15 -5.77 -0.53
C GLN A 132 4.69 -4.69 0.41
N LEU A 133 4.39 -4.80 1.71
CA LEU A 133 4.82 -3.82 2.70
C LEU A 133 6.31 -3.96 3.03
N SER A 134 6.91 -2.84 3.42
CA SER A 134 8.21 -2.88 4.10
C SER A 134 8.08 -3.65 5.42
N LYS A 135 9.18 -4.22 5.92
CA LYS A 135 9.16 -4.99 7.19
C LYS A 135 8.67 -4.17 8.38
N ILE A 136 9.05 -2.89 8.45
CA ILE A 136 8.61 -1.98 9.51
C ILE A 136 7.10 -1.73 9.40
N SER A 137 6.61 -1.41 8.20
CA SER A 137 5.17 -1.19 7.98
C SER A 137 4.35 -2.46 8.21
N LEU A 138 4.89 -3.63 7.89
CA LEU A 138 4.26 -4.92 8.16
C LEU A 138 4.18 -5.19 9.67
N ALA A 139 5.25 -4.93 10.42
CA ALA A 139 5.25 -5.05 11.88
C ALA A 139 4.22 -4.10 12.54
N ASP A 140 4.12 -2.87 12.03
CA ASP A 140 3.12 -1.91 12.52
C ASP A 140 1.68 -2.39 12.27
N MET A 141 1.42 -2.96 11.11
CA MET A 141 0.12 -3.56 10.78
C MET A 141 -0.14 -4.81 11.62
N ALA A 142 0.87 -5.66 11.79
CA ALA A 142 0.78 -6.90 12.57
C ALA A 142 0.45 -6.63 14.04
N ARG A 143 0.96 -5.54 14.63
CA ARG A 143 0.64 -5.11 16.02
C ARG A 143 -0.87 -5.00 16.25
N TYR A 144 -1.59 -4.36 15.32
CA TYR A 144 -3.03 -4.23 15.44
C TYR A 144 -3.74 -5.55 15.15
N ALA A 145 -3.27 -6.31 14.15
CA ALA A 145 -3.84 -7.61 13.80
C ALA A 145 -3.73 -8.64 14.94
N MET A 146 -2.59 -8.70 15.64
CA MET A 146 -2.39 -9.61 16.77
C MET A 146 -3.26 -9.23 17.97
N LEU A 147 -3.36 -7.92 18.30
CA LEU A 147 -4.21 -7.45 19.38
C LEU A 147 -5.69 -7.66 19.07
N TYR A 148 -6.10 -7.49 17.81
CA TYR A 148 -7.47 -7.77 17.38
C TYR A 148 -7.82 -9.27 17.49
N HIS A 149 -6.91 -10.15 17.07
CA HIS A 149 -7.17 -11.59 17.05
C HIS A 149 -7.01 -12.26 18.42
N TYR A 150 -5.92 -11.98 19.13
CA TYR A 150 -5.58 -12.65 20.40
C TYR A 150 -5.94 -11.82 21.65
N GLY A 151 -6.18 -10.52 21.51
CA GLY A 151 -6.26 -9.60 22.64
C GLY A 151 -4.88 -9.34 23.25
N GLY A 152 -4.85 -9.05 24.55
CA GLY A 152 -3.61 -8.92 25.31
C GLY A 152 -2.97 -7.54 25.26
N VAL A 153 -1.66 -7.51 25.54
CA VAL A 153 -0.83 -6.30 25.56
C VAL A 153 0.36 -6.50 24.66
N TYR A 154 0.65 -5.49 23.84
CA TYR A 154 1.86 -5.44 23.05
C TYR A 154 2.87 -4.47 23.68
N ALA A 155 4.14 -4.85 23.70
CA ALA A 155 5.26 -3.99 24.06
C ALA A 155 6.41 -4.17 23.07
N ASP A 156 7.10 -3.09 22.70
CA ASP A 156 8.29 -3.20 21.86
C ASP A 156 9.44 -3.88 22.65
N ALA A 157 10.35 -4.54 21.92
CA ALA A 157 11.48 -5.25 22.52
C ALA A 157 12.46 -4.32 23.27
N ASP A 158 12.48 -3.03 22.93
CA ASP A 158 13.30 -2.01 23.55
C ASP A 158 12.62 -1.29 24.73
N PHE A 159 11.54 -1.86 25.28
CA PHE A 159 10.90 -1.39 26.50
C PHE A 159 11.19 -2.28 27.70
N GLU A 160 11.63 -1.67 28.80
CA GLU A 160 11.74 -2.31 30.10
C GLU A 160 10.41 -2.23 30.86
N CYS A 161 9.97 -3.36 31.41
CA CYS A 161 8.85 -3.41 32.34
C CYS A 161 9.36 -3.08 33.74
N LEU A 162 8.79 -2.05 34.37
CA LEU A 162 9.18 -1.60 35.72
C LEU A 162 8.23 -2.05 36.82
N GLN A 163 6.98 -2.37 36.48
CA GLN A 163 5.95 -2.83 37.39
C GLN A 163 4.97 -3.76 36.68
#